data_AF-A0A9D7PRN1-F1
#
_entry.id   AF-A0A9D7PRN1-F1
#
_cell.length_a   1.000
_cell.length_b   1.000
_cell.length_c   1.000
_cell.angle_alpha   90.00
_cell.angle_beta   90.00
_cell.angle_gamma   90.00
#
_symmetry.space_group_name_H-M   'P 1'
#
loop_
_entity.id
_entity.type
_entity.pdbx_description
1 polymer ?
#
loop_
_entity_poly.entity_id
_entity_poly.type
_entity_poly.pdbx_seq_one_letter_code
_entity_poly.pdbx_strand_id
1 'polypeptide(L)'
;MVQILGIDIAGHPVKWLTPQAAAALVTTGRVAWQCGAPAVVLRGGLNRHGERSMLAISGIVGLDGRRPKGWLRNALPAHERIALSS
;
A
#
# COMPACT_ATOMS: atom_id res chain seq x y z
N MET A 1 -14.51 -5.50 4.57
CA MET A 1 -13.09 -5.59 4.99
C MET A 1 -12.35 -4.39 4.40
N VAL A 2 -11.51 -3.67 5.15
CA VAL A 2 -10.82 -2.46 4.63
C VAL A 2 -9.76 -2.85 3.58
N GLN A 3 -9.69 -2.10 2.49
CA GLN A 3 -8.69 -2.25 1.44
C GLN A 3 -7.89 -0.95 1.35
N ILE A 4 -6.61 -1.06 1.03
CA ILE A 4 -5.68 0.07 0.94
C ILE A 4 -5.29 0.23 -0.52
N LEU A 5 -5.39 1.44 -1.06
CA LEU A 5 -5.02 1.70 -2.43
C LEU A 5 -3.51 1.94 -2.52
N GLY A 6 -2.80 1.05 -3.22
CA GLY A 6 -1.39 1.24 -3.56
C GLY A 6 -1.26 1.97 -4.89
N ILE A 7 -0.54 3.08 -4.89
CA ILE A 7 -0.29 3.89 -6.09
C ILE A 7 1.21 4.05 -6.36
N ASP A 8 1.59 4.31 -7.60
CA ASP A 8 2.97 4.63 -7.94
C ASP A 8 3.31 6.10 -7.58
N ILE A 9 4.59 6.48 -7.70
CA ILE A 9 5.04 7.84 -7.42
C ILE A 9 4.43 8.89 -8.37
N ALA A 10 3.93 8.48 -9.53
CA ALA A 10 3.23 9.33 -10.49
C ALA A 10 1.73 9.47 -10.18
N GLY A 11 1.22 8.76 -9.17
CA GLY A 11 -0.18 8.78 -8.76
C GLY A 11 -1.06 7.76 -9.47
N HIS A 12 -0.51 6.86 -10.29
CA HIS A 12 -1.31 5.84 -10.93
C HIS A 12 -1.70 4.75 -9.94
N PRO A 13 -2.98 4.39 -9.87
CA PRO A 13 -3.43 3.31 -9.02
C PRO A 13 -2.88 1.99 -9.57
N VAL A 14 -2.21 1.21 -8.73
CA VAL A 14 -1.62 -0.06 -9.18
C VAL A 14 -2.32 -1.28 -8.64
N LYS A 15 -2.67 -1.31 -7.35
CA LYS A 15 -3.42 -2.44 -6.78
C LYS A 15 -4.09 -2.11 -5.47
N TRP A 16 -5.15 -2.85 -5.19
CA TRP A 16 -5.70 -2.95 -3.85
C TRP A 16 -4.81 -3.87 -2.99
N LEU A 17 -4.50 -3.41 -1.80
CA LEU A 17 -3.70 -4.08 -0.80
C LEU A 17 -4.59 -4.51 0.36
N THR A 18 -4.40 -5.73 0.83
CA THR A 18 -4.90 -6.11 2.15
C THR A 18 -4.14 -5.33 3.24
N PRO A 19 -4.73 -5.13 4.43
CA PRO A 19 -4.04 -4.50 5.55
C PRO A 19 -2.68 -5.13 5.86
N GLN A 20 -2.58 -6.46 5.78
CA GLN A 20 -1.34 -7.21 6.02
C GLN A 20 -0.30 -6.96 4.93
N ALA A 21 -0.71 -6.91 3.65
CA ALA A 21 0.21 -6.63 2.56
C ALA A 21 0.74 -5.18 2.62
N ALA A 22 -0.12 -4.23 2.96
CA ALA A 22 0.29 -2.85 3.18
C ALA A 22 1.23 -2.73 4.39
N ALA A 23 0.96 -3.45 5.48
CA ALA A 23 1.84 -3.49 6.64
C ALA A 23 3.26 -3.93 6.30
N ALA A 24 3.38 -5.01 5.53
CA ALA A 24 4.68 -5.49 5.06
C ALA A 24 5.43 -4.44 4.23
N LEU A 25 4.74 -3.65 3.40
CA LEU A 25 5.36 -2.59 2.61
C LEU A 25 5.81 -1.41 3.47
N VAL A 26 5.00 -1.02 4.46
CA VAL A 26 5.36 0.07 5.40
C VAL A 26 6.57 -0.34 6.24
N THR A 27 6.57 -1.54 6.83
CA THR A 27 7.66 -2.00 7.69
C THR A 27 8.96 -2.29 6.95
N THR A 28 8.88 -2.62 5.65
CA THR A 28 10.07 -2.82 4.79
C THR A 28 10.56 -1.52 4.13
N GLY A 29 9.97 -0.37 4.45
CA GLY A 29 10.38 0.93 3.91
C GLY A 29 10.08 1.12 2.43
N ARG A 30 9.08 0.40 1.87
CA ARG A 30 8.68 0.47 0.46
C ARG A 30 7.52 1.44 0.19
N VAL A 31 7.12 2.19 1.20
CA VAL A 31 6.09 3.22 1.10
C VAL A 31 6.79 4.58 1.13
N ALA A 32 6.73 5.30 0.02
CA ALA A 32 7.31 6.64 -0.11
C ALA A 32 6.48 7.67 0.65
N TRP A 33 5.16 7.51 0.68
CA TRP A 33 4.24 8.43 1.35
C TRP A 33 2.89 7.77 1.63
N GLN A 34 2.12 8.36 2.54
CA GLN A 34 0.75 7.95 2.86
C GLN A 34 -0.17 9.18 2.81
N CYS A 35 -1.43 9.00 2.42
CA CYS A 35 -2.39 10.10 2.31
C CYS A 35 -3.72 9.80 3.02
N GLY A 36 -4.22 10.79 3.76
CA GLY A 36 -5.46 10.71 4.54
C GLY A 36 -5.25 10.29 5.99
N ALA A 37 -6.36 10.19 6.73
CA ALA A 37 -6.35 9.62 8.07
C ALA A 37 -6.06 8.10 8.02
N PRO A 38 -5.55 7.50 9.11
CA PRO A 38 -5.39 6.06 9.19
C PRO A 38 -6.71 5.33 8.94
N ALA A 39 -6.75 4.54 7.87
CA ALA A 39 -7.90 3.70 7.55
C ALA A 39 -7.91 2.42 8.40
N VAL A 40 -6.74 1.98 8.86
CA VAL A 40 -6.59 0.83 9.74
C VAL A 40 -5.43 1.03 10.71
N VAL A 41 -5.60 0.56 11.94
CA VAL A 41 -4.51 0.47 12.91
C VAL A 41 -4.31 -1.00 13.26
N LEU A 42 -3.19 -1.56 12.81
CA LEU A 42 -2.79 -2.91 13.17
C LEU A 42 -2.14 -2.89 14.54
N ARG A 43 -2.49 -3.88 15.36
CA ARG A 43 -1.95 -4.01 16.71
C ARG A 43 -1.20 -5.33 16.79
N GLY A 44 0.12 -5.24 16.96
CA GLY A 44 0.99 -6.39 17.14
C GLY A 44 0.92 -6.96 18.57
N GLY A 45 1.94 -7.76 18.88
CA GLY A 45 2.14 -8.33 20.20
C GLY A 45 2.60 -7.32 21.25
N LEU A 46 2.74 -7.81 22.47
CA LEU A 46 3.33 -7.08 23.58
C LEU A 46 4.82 -7.42 23.65
N ASN A 47 5.67 -6.42 23.85
CA ASN A 47 7.08 -6.66 24.16
C ASN A 47 7.24 -7.11 25.62
N ARG A 48 8.48 -7.44 26.01
CA ARG A 48 8.82 -7.85 27.39
C ARG A 48 8.52 -6.79 28.47
N HIS A 49 8.31 -5.54 28.07
CA HIS A 49 7.96 -4.41 28.94
C HIS A 49 6.44 -4.18 29.01
N GLY A 50 5.63 -5.01 28.33
CA GLY A 50 4.18 -4.86 28.28
C GLY A 50 3.69 -3.80 27.29
N GLU A 51 4.56 -3.27 26.43
CA GLU A 51 4.17 -2.27 25.43
C GLU A 51 3.70 -2.94 24.14
N ARG A 52 2.65 -2.40 23.52
CA ARG A 52 2.05 -2.96 22.31
C ARG A 52 2.58 -2.27 21.06
N SER A 53 3.08 -3.06 20.11
CA SER A 53 3.41 -2.53 18.79
C SER A 53 2.14 -2.12 18.05
N MET A 54 2.14 -0.92 17.46
CA MET A 54 1.02 -0.43 16.64
C MET A 54 1.53 0.08 15.30
N LEU A 55 0.73 -0.14 14.25
CA LEU A 55 1.02 0.35 12.91
C LEU A 55 -0.25 0.95 12.30
N ALA A 56 -0.27 2.27 12.21
CA ALA A 56 -1.34 3.02 11.55
C ALA A 56 -1.05 3.10 10.05
N ILE A 57 -2.01 2.71 9.22
CA ILE A 57 -1.89 2.72 7.76
C ILE A 57 -3.05 3.50 7.17
N SER A 58 -2.73 4.45 6.28
CA SER A 58 -3.71 5.29 5.60
C SER A 58 -4.42 4.53 4.47
N GLY A 59 -5.57 5.04 4.03
CA GLY A 59 -6.34 4.41 2.95
C GLY A 59 -5.63 4.43 1.59
N ILE A 60 -4.66 5.33 1.40
CA ILE A 60 -3.88 5.48 0.18
C ILE A 60 -2.39 5.50 0.54
N VAL A 61 -1.60 4.67 -0.14
CA VAL A 61 -0.15 4.58 0.04
C VAL A 61 0.58 4.67 -1.30
N GLY A 62 1.58 5.55 -1.36
CA GLY A 62 2.48 5.70 -2.51
C GLY A 62 3.68 4.78 -2.38
N LEU A 63 3.96 4.02 -3.43
CA LEU A 63 5.02 3.01 -3.45
C LEU A 63 6.31 3.59 -4.06
N ASP A 64 7.46 3.21 -3.51
CA ASP A 64 8.79 3.71 -3.89
C ASP A 64 9.28 3.33 -5.30
N GLY A 65 8.44 2.66 -6.09
CA GLY A 65 8.76 2.23 -7.45
C GLY A 65 9.58 0.95 -7.55
N ARG A 66 10.13 0.40 -6.44
CA ARG A 66 10.77 -0.92 -6.45
C ARG A 66 9.69 -2.00 -6.50
N ARG A 67 9.35 -2.44 -7.71
CA ARG A 67 8.38 -3.51 -7.95
C ARG A 67 9.01 -4.86 -7.57
N PRO A 68 8.58 -5.54 -6.47
CA PRO A 68 9.01 -6.91 -6.21
C PRO A 68 8.52 -7.84 -7.33
N LYS A 69 9.30 -8.88 -7.66
CA LYS A 69 8.93 -9.89 -8.67
C LYS A 69 7.52 -10.45 -8.39
N GLY A 70 6.66 -10.52 -9.41
CA GLY A 70 5.29 -11.05 -9.29
C GLY A 70 4.19 -10.03 -8.95
N TRP A 71 4.53 -8.75 -8.80
CA TRP A 71 3.61 -7.64 -8.53
C TRP A 71 2.47 -7.46 -9.54
N LEU A 72 2.66 -7.90 -10.79
CA LEU A 72 1.65 -7.81 -11.86
C LEU A 72 0.52 -8.83 -11.70
N ARG A 73 0.68 -9.84 -10.83
CA ARG A 73 -0.39 -10.79 -10.53
C ARG A 73 -1.46 -10.03 -9.74
N ASN A 74 -2.58 -9.70 -10.40
CA ASN A 74 -3.67 -8.87 -9.88
C ASN A 74 -3.35 -7.37 -9.79
N ALA A 75 -2.49 -6.84 -10.68
CA ALA A 75 -2.48 -5.40 -10.90
C ALA A 75 -3.89 -4.94 -11.31
N LEU A 76 -4.27 -3.74 -10.92
CA LEU A 76 -5.45 -3.10 -11.48
C LEU A 76 -5.32 -3.14 -12.99
N PRO A 77 -6.41 -3.46 -13.72
CA PRO A 77 -6.37 -3.37 -15.17
C PRO A 77 -5.85 -1.97 -15.49
N ALA A 78 -4.71 -1.91 -16.20
CA ALA A 78 -4.24 -0.65 -16.73
C ALA A 78 -5.43 -0.07 -17.49
N HIS A 79 -5.88 1.13 -17.12
CA HIS A 79 -6.83 1.83 -17.97
C HIS A 79 -6.17 1.84 -19.35
N GLU A 80 -6.83 1.24 -20.34
CA GLU A 80 -6.35 1.28 -21.71
C GLU A 80 -6.03 2.75 -21.98
N ARG A 81 -4.79 2.99 -22.41
CA ARG A 81 -4.48 4.24 -23.06
C ARG A 81 -5.50 4.35 -24.17
N ILE A 82 -6.48 5.24 -24.03
CA ILE A 82 -7.22 5.76 -25.18
C ILE A 82 -6.10 6.31 -26.04
N ALA A 83 -5.68 5.50 -27.01
CA ALA A 83 -4.74 5.90 -28.01
C ALA A 83 -5.39 7.12 -28.65
N LEU A 84 -4.74 8.26 -28.46
CA LEU A 84 -4.85 9.39 -29.37
C LEU A 84 -4.46 8.85 -30.75
N SER A 85 -5.45 8.31 -31.47
CA SER A 85 -5.39 8.09 -32.90
C SER A 85 -6.00 9.33 -33.52
N SER A 86 -5.13 10.30 -33.84
CA SER A 86 -5.36 11.30 -34.88
C SER A 86 -4.37 11.03 -36.00
#